data_AF-A0A1Q9D2M4-F1
#
_entry.id   AF-A0A1Q9D2M4-F1
#
_cell.length_a   1.000
_cell.length_b   1.000
_cell.length_c   1.000
_cell.angle_alpha   90.00
_cell.angle_beta   90.00
_cell.angle_gamma   90.00
#
_symmetry.space_group_name_H-M   'P 1'
#
loop_
_entity.id
_entity.type
_entity.pdbx_description
1 polymer ?
#
loop_
_entity_poly.entity_id
_entity_poly.type
_entity_poly.pdbx_seq_one_letter_code
_entity_poly.pdbx_strand_id
1 'polypeptide(L)'
;MGVAAIKAGGEAGLLPRAGCCGARTTSTLCQNEFLNMLLAKLEEQDQEYDSAYLYQQQVKSGHGVQGHKYTIMYQRTERESEVPPHESGVRVVVSQKVRRLLRLDWGPDGLAYEELEARLSEALLIQSKVFDRPLRPSELLQQLMEVQHKAFDQDEWASFNFCYHMIGQSPGKAYHYR
;
A
#
# COMPACT_ATOMS: atom_id res chain seq x y z
N MET A 1 6.85 -3.92 -50.14
CA MET A 1 6.69 -4.74 -48.92
C MET A 1 7.44 -4.04 -47.80
N GLY A 2 6.73 -3.34 -46.93
CA GLY A 2 7.30 -2.58 -45.81
C GLY A 2 6.53 -2.94 -44.55
N VAL A 3 7.25 -3.43 -43.54
CA VAL A 3 6.72 -4.06 -42.34
C VAL A 3 6.19 -2.98 -41.39
N ALA A 4 4.96 -3.15 -40.92
CA ALA A 4 4.32 -2.27 -39.95
C ALA A 4 4.99 -2.40 -38.57
N ALA A 5 5.39 -1.26 -37.99
CA ALA A 5 5.82 -1.18 -36.60
C ALA A 5 4.58 -1.09 -35.69
N ILE A 6 4.34 -2.13 -34.90
CA ILE A 6 3.32 -2.13 -33.86
C ILE A 6 3.94 -1.50 -32.61
N LYS A 7 3.43 -0.32 -32.25
CA LYS A 7 3.77 0.41 -31.02
C LYS A 7 2.91 -0.16 -29.89
N ALA A 8 3.49 -1.00 -29.04
CA ALA A 8 2.84 -1.47 -27.82
C ALA A 8 2.90 -0.36 -26.76
N GLY A 9 1.80 0.40 -26.63
CA GLY A 9 1.54 1.23 -25.48
C GLY A 9 0.95 0.36 -24.38
N GLY A 10 1.75 0.07 -23.35
CA GLY A 10 1.25 -0.52 -22.11
C GLY A 10 0.49 0.53 -21.32
N GLU A 11 -0.83 0.57 -21.48
CA GLU A 11 -1.73 1.20 -20.53
C GLU A 11 -1.73 0.36 -19.25
N ALA A 12 -0.91 0.77 -18.29
CA ALA A 12 -1.11 0.35 -16.90
C ALA A 12 -2.51 0.80 -16.50
N GLY A 13 -3.37 -0.17 -16.16
CA GLY A 13 -4.72 0.07 -15.70
C GLY A 13 -4.71 1.04 -14.51
N LEU A 14 -5.08 2.29 -14.77
CA LEU A 14 -5.25 3.33 -13.77
C LEU A 14 -6.50 2.99 -12.95
N LEU A 15 -6.31 2.20 -11.88
CA LEU A 15 -7.28 2.21 -10.80
C LEU A 15 -7.36 3.66 -10.29
N PRO A 16 -8.57 4.23 -10.13
CA PRO A 16 -8.71 5.58 -9.63
C PRO A 16 -8.11 5.65 -8.22
N ARG A 17 -7.14 6.56 -8.02
CA ARG A 17 -6.69 6.99 -6.69
C ARG A 17 -7.88 7.62 -5.97
N ALA A 18 -8.66 6.80 -5.26
CA ALA A 18 -9.82 7.23 -4.52
C ALA A 18 -9.37 7.81 -3.17
N GLY A 19 -9.39 9.14 -3.05
CA GLY A 19 -9.30 9.85 -1.77
C GLY A 19 -10.72 10.00 -1.17
N CYS A 20 -10.87 9.76 0.12
CA CYS A 20 -12.19 9.69 0.77
C CYS A 20 -12.66 11.03 1.39
N CYS A 21 -11.75 11.96 1.70
CA CYS A 21 -11.99 12.98 2.74
C CYS A 21 -11.55 14.43 2.43
N GLY A 22 -11.28 14.79 1.16
CA GLY A 22 -10.64 16.05 0.71
C GLY A 22 -11.25 17.40 1.01
N ALA A 23 -12.50 17.45 1.43
CA ALA A 23 -13.22 18.71 1.60
C ALA A 23 -14.03 18.78 2.89
N ARG A 24 -13.71 17.94 3.89
CA ARG A 24 -14.60 17.76 5.05
C ARG A 24 -14.26 18.77 6.16
N THR A 25 -15.18 19.71 6.40
CA THR A 25 -15.22 20.56 7.61
C THR A 25 -16.00 19.92 8.76
N THR A 26 -16.59 18.74 8.56
CA THR A 26 -17.41 18.02 9.54
C THR A 26 -16.95 16.57 9.76
N SER A 27 -17.14 16.09 10.99
CA SER A 27 -16.76 14.78 11.54
C SER A 27 -17.54 13.60 10.91
N THR A 28 -17.52 13.45 9.59
CA THR A 28 -18.02 12.25 8.92
C THR A 28 -16.90 11.24 8.77
N LEU A 29 -17.15 10.01 9.20
CA LEU A 29 -16.25 8.85 9.15
C LEU A 29 -15.60 8.70 7.77
N CYS A 30 -14.27 8.56 7.72
CA CYS A 30 -13.54 8.25 6.49
C CYS A 30 -13.74 6.75 6.18
N GLN A 31 -14.88 6.39 5.57
CA GLN A 31 -15.15 5.01 5.16
C GLN A 31 -14.63 4.79 3.73
N ASN A 32 -13.50 4.12 3.60
CA ASN A 32 -12.98 3.69 2.30
C ASN A 32 -13.53 2.30 1.98
N GLU A 33 -14.76 2.25 1.46
CA GLU A 33 -15.47 0.99 1.18
C GLU A 33 -14.67 0.04 0.30
N PHE A 34 -13.94 0.56 -0.69
CA PHE A 34 -13.11 -0.27 -1.57
C PHE A 34 -11.91 -0.88 -0.85
N LEU A 35 -11.24 -0.13 0.04
CA LEU A 35 -10.19 -0.69 0.88
C LEU A 35 -10.75 -1.77 1.81
N ASN A 36 -11.93 -1.55 2.40
CA ASN A 36 -12.56 -2.54 3.28
C ASN A 36 -12.91 -3.82 2.51
N MET A 37 -13.47 -3.70 1.31
CA MET A 37 -13.75 -4.85 0.43
C MET A 37 -12.47 -5.59 0.05
N LEU A 38 -11.39 -4.86 -0.27
CA LEU A 38 -10.09 -5.46 -0.57
C LEU A 38 -9.57 -6.26 0.62
N LEU A 39 -9.55 -5.68 1.82
CA LEU A 39 -9.07 -6.36 3.02
C LEU A 39 -9.94 -7.58 3.38
N ALA A 40 -11.26 -7.48 3.23
CA ALA A 40 -12.16 -8.62 3.43
C ALA A 40 -11.87 -9.76 2.44
N LYS A 41 -11.68 -9.43 1.16
CA LYS A 41 -11.31 -10.43 0.13
C LYS A 41 -9.96 -11.10 0.44
N LEU A 42 -8.97 -10.33 0.87
CA LEU A 42 -7.65 -10.88 1.24
C LEU A 42 -7.73 -11.79 2.46
N GLU A 43 -8.59 -11.46 3.43
CA GLU A 43 -8.86 -12.30 4.60
C GLU A 43 -9.49 -13.64 4.19
N GLU A 44 -10.48 -13.63 3.29
CA GLU A 44 -11.09 -14.87 2.75
C GLU A 44 -10.08 -15.75 2.00
N GLN A 45 -9.05 -15.14 1.42
CA GLN A 45 -7.98 -15.82 0.69
C GLN A 45 -6.78 -16.22 1.57
N ASP A 46 -6.90 -16.04 2.89
CA ASP A 46 -5.83 -16.29 3.88
C ASP A 46 -4.51 -15.60 3.49
N GLN A 47 -4.60 -14.39 2.93
CA GLN A 47 -3.45 -13.58 2.54
C GLN A 47 -3.04 -12.65 3.68
N GLU A 48 -1.84 -12.84 4.20
CA GLU A 48 -1.30 -12.08 5.33
C GLU A 48 -0.12 -11.20 4.90
N TYR A 49 0.10 -10.11 5.62
CA TYR A 49 1.23 -9.21 5.39
C TYR A 49 2.44 -9.63 6.21
N ASP A 50 3.58 -9.85 5.56
CA ASP A 50 4.83 -10.29 6.20
C ASP A 50 5.68 -9.14 6.72
N SER A 51 5.54 -7.96 6.12
CA SER A 51 6.37 -6.81 6.44
C SER A 51 5.69 -5.47 6.13
N ALA A 52 6.19 -4.40 6.76
CA ALA A 52 5.82 -3.03 6.46
C ALA A 52 7.06 -2.17 6.18
N TYR A 53 6.87 -1.14 5.34
CA TYR A 53 7.89 -0.21 4.90
C TYR A 53 7.38 1.22 5.02
N LEU A 54 8.19 2.09 5.60
CA LEU A 54 7.91 3.50 5.79
C LEU A 54 8.85 4.31 4.91
N TYR A 55 8.27 5.14 4.05
CA TYR A 55 8.98 6.01 3.13
C TYR A 55 8.75 7.48 3.48
N GLN A 56 9.76 8.30 3.21
CA GLN A 56 9.71 9.75 3.31
C GLN A 56 10.00 10.36 1.93
N GLN A 57 9.05 11.13 1.40
CA GLN A 57 9.19 11.83 0.12
C GLN A 57 9.24 13.34 0.36
N GLN A 58 10.15 14.04 -0.32
CA GLN A 58 10.11 15.50 -0.35
C GLN A 58 8.98 15.98 -1.26
N VAL A 59 8.14 16.87 -0.75
CA VAL A 59 7.06 17.51 -1.51
C VAL A 59 7.42 18.97 -1.70
N LYS A 60 7.42 19.41 -2.96
CA LYS A 60 7.60 20.83 -3.29
C LYS A 60 6.26 21.52 -3.08
N SER A 61 6.15 22.33 -2.04
CA SER A 61 5.02 23.25 -1.92
C SER A 61 5.24 24.44 -2.84
N GLY A 62 4.17 24.97 -3.44
CA GLY A 62 4.23 26.10 -4.38
C GLY A 62 4.87 27.38 -3.80
N HIS A 63 5.01 27.46 -2.47
CA HIS A 63 5.65 28.57 -1.75
C HIS A 63 7.15 28.36 -1.44
N GLY A 64 7.80 27.37 -2.05
CA GLY A 64 9.25 27.12 -1.88
C GLY A 64 9.64 26.45 -0.56
N VAL A 65 8.71 26.26 0.38
CA VAL A 65 8.93 25.43 1.57
C VAL A 65 8.90 23.96 1.15
N GLN A 66 9.99 23.24 1.40
CA GLN A 66 10.03 21.79 1.22
C GLN A 66 9.34 21.11 2.40
N GLY A 67 8.22 20.44 2.13
CA GLY A 67 7.56 19.57 3.10
C GLY A 67 8.00 18.12 2.95
N HIS A 68 7.71 17.31 3.95
CA HIS A 68 7.86 15.85 3.87
C HIS A 68 6.50 15.18 3.86
N LYS A 69 6.29 14.24 2.93
CA LYS A 69 5.16 13.32 2.94
C LYS A 69 5.65 11.94 3.31
N TYR A 70 4.96 11.32 4.26
CA TYR A 70 5.24 9.95 4.68
C TYR A 70 4.20 9.01 4.07
N THR A 71 4.66 7.80 3.73
CA THR A 71 3.84 6.74 3.13
C THR A 71 4.22 5.42 3.77
N ILE A 72 3.22 4.63 4.15
CA ILE A 72 3.43 3.26 4.64
C ILE A 72 2.99 2.25 3.56
N MET A 73 3.74 1.15 3.44
CA MET A 73 3.42 0.04 2.55
C MET A 73 3.45 -1.27 3.31
N TYR A 74 2.44 -2.10 3.15
CA TYR A 74 2.38 -3.46 3.68
C TYR A 74 2.64 -4.46 2.55
N GLN A 75 3.61 -5.34 2.72
CA GLN A 75 3.94 -6.37 1.73
C GLN A 75 3.34 -7.71 2.13
N ARG A 76 2.78 -8.40 1.13
CA ARG A 76 2.36 -9.80 1.22
C ARG A 76 2.99 -10.61 0.09
N THR A 77 3.14 -11.90 0.31
CA THR A 77 3.66 -12.85 -0.68
C THR A 77 2.56 -13.80 -1.13
N GLU A 78 2.13 -13.67 -2.38
CA GLU A 78 1.12 -14.50 -3.00
C GLU A 78 1.79 -15.70 -3.71
N ARG A 79 1.10 -16.84 -3.75
CA ARG A 79 1.49 -17.98 -4.58
C ARG A 79 0.63 -17.98 -5.83
N GLU A 80 1.22 -17.65 -6.96
CA GLU A 80 0.54 -17.75 -8.23
C GLU A 80 0.71 -19.17 -8.76
N SER A 81 -0.43 -19.88 -8.89
CA SER A 81 -0.47 -21.17 -9.58
C SER A 81 -0.64 -20.88 -11.06
N GLU A 82 0.46 -20.87 -11.81
CA GLU A 82 0.37 -20.90 -13.26
C GLU A 82 -0.27 -22.23 -13.69
N VAL A 83 -1.41 -22.15 -14.36
CA VAL A 83 -1.98 -23.29 -15.09
C VAL A 83 -1.30 -23.27 -16.47
N PRO A 84 -0.32 -24.15 -16.75
CA PRO A 84 0.38 -24.10 -18.03
C PRO A 84 -0.60 -24.40 -19.18
N PRO A 85 -0.48 -23.72 -20.33
CA PRO A 85 -1.24 -24.05 -21.52
C PRO A 85 -0.92 -25.49 -21.93
N HIS A 86 -1.97 -26.28 -22.05
CA HIS A 86 -1.92 -27.71 -22.37
C HIS A 86 -1.21 -27.93 -23.71
N GLU A 87 -0.03 -28.57 -23.70
CA GLU A 87 0.36 -29.58 -24.70
C GLU A 87 1.60 -30.38 -24.26
N SER A 88 1.35 -31.64 -23.88
CA SER A 88 2.25 -32.79 -23.99
C SER A 88 3.57 -32.84 -23.19
N GLY A 89 3.51 -33.49 -22.02
CA GLY A 89 4.63 -34.29 -21.47
C GLY A 89 5.48 -33.64 -20.38
N VAL A 90 5.33 -34.14 -19.15
CA VAL A 90 6.05 -33.80 -17.91
C VAL A 90 5.67 -32.44 -17.29
N ARG A 91 4.75 -32.50 -16.31
CA ARG A 91 4.28 -31.34 -15.53
C ARG A 91 5.25 -31.04 -14.39
N VAL A 92 6.08 -30.01 -14.53
CA VAL A 92 6.70 -29.34 -13.39
C VAL A 92 5.86 -28.12 -13.08
N VAL A 93 5.05 -28.18 -12.02
CA VAL A 93 4.34 -27.00 -11.51
C VAL A 93 5.36 -26.16 -10.75
N VAL A 94 5.85 -25.09 -11.38
CA VAL A 94 6.68 -24.10 -10.70
C VAL A 94 5.74 -23.08 -10.07
N SER A 95 5.46 -23.20 -8.77
CA SER A 95 4.72 -22.16 -8.05
C SER A 95 5.59 -20.91 -7.96
N GLN A 96 5.23 -19.86 -8.70
CA GLN A 96 5.93 -18.58 -8.60
C GLN A 96 5.40 -17.80 -7.39
N LYS A 97 6.33 -17.25 -6.59
CA LYS A 97 5.99 -16.35 -5.49
C LYS A 97 5.98 -14.93 -6.03
N VAL A 98 4.82 -14.27 -5.96
CA VAL A 98 4.65 -12.88 -6.36
C VAL A 98 4.53 -12.02 -5.11
N ARG A 99 5.17 -10.85 -5.10
CA ARG A 99 5.04 -9.89 -4.01
C ARG A 99 4.01 -8.84 -4.40
N ARG A 100 3.07 -8.57 -3.49
CA ARG A 100 2.10 -7.47 -3.62
C ARG A 100 2.30 -6.50 -2.46
N LEU A 101 2.13 -5.22 -2.74
CA LEU A 101 2.23 -4.17 -1.73
C LEU A 101 0.95 -3.36 -1.68
N LEU A 102 0.39 -3.20 -0.48
CA LEU A 102 -0.67 -2.24 -0.20
C LEU A 102 -0.03 -0.94 0.29
N ARG A 103 -0.07 0.10 -0.54
CA ARG A 103 0.32 1.46 -0.18
C ARG A 103 -0.84 2.17 0.50
N LEU A 104 -0.55 2.83 1.62
CA LEU A 104 -1.47 3.73 2.31
C LEU A 104 -0.85 5.13 2.41
N ASP A 105 -1.59 6.12 1.93
CA ASP A 105 -1.22 7.54 1.98
C ASP A 105 -2.28 8.29 2.79
N TRP A 106 -1.83 9.03 3.80
CA TRP A 106 -2.69 9.94 4.57
C TRP A 106 -2.42 11.38 4.16
N GLY A 107 -3.43 12.09 3.66
CA GLY A 107 -3.32 13.46 3.19
C GLY A 107 -4.54 14.30 3.52
N PRO A 108 -4.62 15.55 3.00
CA PRO A 108 -5.81 16.40 3.12
C PRO A 108 -7.08 15.69 2.64
N ASP A 109 -6.94 14.81 1.65
CA ASP A 109 -7.99 13.93 1.14
C ASP A 109 -8.29 12.69 1.98
N GLY A 110 -7.77 12.64 3.21
CA GLY A 110 -7.80 11.49 4.10
C GLY A 110 -6.96 10.33 3.58
N LEU A 111 -7.45 9.12 3.84
CA LEU A 111 -6.78 7.88 3.47
C LEU A 111 -7.01 7.54 2.00
N ALA A 112 -5.93 7.56 1.23
CA ALA A 112 -5.85 6.95 -0.09
C ALA A 112 -5.07 5.63 0.00
N TYR A 113 -5.40 4.70 -0.90
CA TYR A 113 -4.68 3.43 -1.02
C TYR A 113 -4.41 3.08 -2.47
N GLU A 114 -3.42 2.21 -2.69
CA GLU A 114 -3.01 1.73 -4.00
C GLU A 114 -2.32 0.36 -3.86
N GLU A 115 -2.62 -0.59 -4.75
CA GLU A 115 -1.87 -1.84 -4.83
C GLU A 115 -0.71 -1.71 -5.83
N LEU A 116 0.48 -2.15 -5.42
CA LEU A 116 1.71 -2.04 -6.19
C LEU A 116 2.40 -3.40 -6.30
N GLU A 117 3.16 -3.58 -7.38
CA GLU A 117 3.98 -4.78 -7.62
C GLU A 117 5.44 -4.59 -7.19
N ALA A 118 5.86 -3.33 -7.03
CA ALA A 118 7.23 -2.97 -6.69
C ALA A 118 7.26 -1.93 -5.56
N ARG A 119 8.31 -2.02 -4.73
CA ARG A 119 8.62 -1.04 -3.69
C ARG A 119 9.02 0.31 -4.31
N LEU A 120 8.88 1.38 -3.55
CA LEU A 120 9.52 2.66 -3.89
C LEU A 120 11.05 2.54 -3.79
N SER A 121 11.75 3.56 -4.30
CA SER A 121 13.20 3.65 -4.21
C SER A 121 13.70 3.50 -2.77
N GLU A 122 14.75 2.71 -2.56
CA GLU A 122 15.39 2.51 -1.25
C GLU A 122 15.98 3.81 -0.70
N ALA A 123 16.30 4.79 -1.56
CA ALA A 123 16.74 6.12 -1.14
C ALA A 123 15.66 6.93 -0.40
N LEU A 124 14.39 6.49 -0.45
CA LEU A 124 13.28 7.12 0.26
C LEU A 124 12.86 6.31 1.50
N LEU A 125 13.42 5.11 1.67
CA LEU A 125 13.07 4.20 2.76
C LEU A 125 13.72 4.69 4.04
N ILE A 126 12.93 4.94 5.09
CA ILE A 126 13.44 5.38 6.40
C ILE A 126 13.28 4.31 7.48
N GLN A 127 12.32 3.39 7.31
CA GLN A 127 12.14 2.28 8.23
C GLN A 127 11.49 1.09 7.53
N SER A 128 11.89 -0.12 7.91
CA SER A 128 11.19 -1.34 7.57
C SER A 128 10.88 -2.12 8.85
N LYS A 129 9.88 -2.98 8.80
CA LYS A 129 9.50 -3.84 9.92
C LYS A 129 9.09 -5.20 9.40
N VAL A 130 9.75 -6.23 9.91
CA VAL A 130 9.36 -7.63 9.69
C VAL A 130 8.52 -8.04 10.88
N PHE A 131 7.29 -8.48 10.65
CA PHE A 131 6.39 -8.84 11.74
C PHE A 131 6.78 -10.19 12.37
N ASP A 132 6.63 -10.32 13.68
CA ASP A 132 6.90 -11.60 14.37
C ASP A 132 5.87 -12.67 13.96
N ARG A 133 4.62 -12.24 13.79
CA ARG A 133 3.54 -12.99 13.15
C ARG A 133 3.01 -12.15 11.99
N PRO A 134 2.74 -12.74 10.81
CA PRO A 134 2.11 -12.02 9.72
C PRO A 134 0.85 -11.29 10.17
N LEU A 135 0.67 -10.07 9.70
CA LEU A 135 -0.46 -9.22 10.02
C LEU A 135 -1.65 -9.61 9.15
N ARG A 136 -2.78 -9.98 9.77
CA ARG A 136 -3.99 -10.35 9.03
C ARG A 136 -4.69 -9.10 8.47
N PRO A 137 -5.38 -9.18 7.32
CA PRO A 137 -6.13 -8.06 6.77
C PRO A 137 -7.19 -7.51 7.73
N SER A 138 -7.86 -8.39 8.49
CA SER A 138 -8.81 -8.00 9.55
C SER A 138 -8.17 -7.18 10.67
N GLU A 139 -6.93 -7.49 11.06
CA GLU A 139 -6.18 -6.75 12.07
C GLU A 139 -5.75 -5.37 11.55
N LEU A 140 -5.31 -5.31 10.29
CA LEU A 140 -5.02 -4.03 9.63
C LEU A 140 -6.28 -3.16 9.53
N LEU A 141 -7.43 -3.75 9.20
CA LEU A 141 -8.71 -3.04 9.19
C LEU A 141 -9.05 -2.47 10.58
N GLN A 142 -8.86 -3.26 11.64
CA GLN A 142 -9.06 -2.78 13.01
C GLN A 142 -8.15 -1.59 13.35
N GLN A 143 -6.86 -1.66 12.98
CA GLN A 143 -5.93 -0.54 13.16
C GLN A 143 -6.39 0.71 12.39
N LEU A 144 -6.93 0.54 11.18
CA LEU A 144 -7.48 1.65 10.39
C LEU A 144 -8.74 2.25 11.01
N MET A 145 -9.59 1.43 11.64
CA MET A 145 -10.78 1.89 12.36
C MET A 145 -10.43 2.77 13.58
N GLU A 146 -9.28 2.56 14.21
CA GLU A 146 -8.82 3.41 15.33
C GLU A 146 -8.51 4.85 14.89
N VAL A 147 -8.10 5.02 13.63
CA VAL A 147 -7.74 6.33 13.06
C VAL A 147 -8.81 6.92 12.13
N GLN A 148 -9.93 6.22 11.88
CA GLN A 148 -10.98 6.66 10.96
C GLN A 148 -11.66 7.99 11.33
N HIS A 149 -11.59 8.36 12.61
CA HIS A 149 -12.15 9.60 13.16
C HIS A 149 -11.16 10.76 13.17
N LYS A 150 -9.90 10.51 12.83
CA LYS A 150 -8.88 11.55 12.76
C LYS A 150 -9.06 12.33 11.45
N ALA A 151 -9.03 13.65 11.54
CA ALA A 151 -8.89 14.51 10.36
C ALA A 151 -7.41 14.68 10.03
N PHE A 152 -7.10 14.97 8.77
CA PHE A 152 -5.77 15.44 8.44
C PHE A 152 -5.60 16.86 8.98
N ASP A 153 -4.58 17.04 9.82
CA ASP A 153 -4.16 18.32 10.33
C ASP A 153 -2.64 18.42 10.18
N GLN A 154 -2.15 19.49 9.55
CA GLN A 154 -0.73 19.60 9.24
C GLN A 154 0.15 19.72 10.49
N ASP A 155 -0.39 20.26 11.58
CA ASP A 155 0.35 20.53 12.82
C ASP A 155 0.10 19.43 13.87
N GLU A 156 -1.09 18.84 13.92
CA GLU A 156 -1.46 17.84 14.93
C GLU A 156 -1.44 16.38 14.41
N TRP A 157 -1.94 16.12 13.20
CA TRP A 157 -2.16 14.76 12.68
C TRP A 157 -1.88 14.65 11.17
N ALA A 158 -0.62 14.83 10.82
CA ALA A 158 -0.15 14.76 9.45
C ALA A 158 0.18 13.32 9.02
N SER A 159 0.65 13.16 7.78
CA SER A 159 1.09 11.86 7.24
C SER A 159 2.14 11.15 8.10
N PHE A 160 3.02 11.93 8.76
CA PHE A 160 4.01 11.42 9.71
C PHE A 160 3.34 10.67 10.86
N ASN A 161 2.42 11.32 11.57
CA ASN A 161 1.74 10.77 12.74
C ASN A 161 0.98 9.48 12.38
N PHE A 162 0.23 9.52 11.28
CA PHE A 162 -0.48 8.35 10.77
C PHE A 162 0.47 7.18 10.50
N CYS A 163 1.53 7.39 9.72
CA CYS A 163 2.40 6.28 9.33
C CYS A 163 3.18 5.69 10.51
N TYR A 164 3.67 6.53 11.42
CA TYR A 164 4.35 6.06 12.64
C TYR A 164 3.41 5.34 13.61
N HIS A 165 2.16 5.80 13.71
CA HIS A 165 1.14 5.08 14.45
C HIS A 165 0.91 3.69 13.86
N MET A 166 0.62 3.60 12.56
CA MET A 166 0.32 2.34 11.87
C MET A 166 1.47 1.32 11.92
N ILE A 167 2.74 1.74 11.69
CA ILE A 167 3.88 0.82 11.78
C ILE A 167 4.20 0.39 13.21
N GLY A 168 3.77 1.18 14.20
CA GLY A 168 3.98 0.93 15.62
C GLY A 168 3.09 -0.16 16.21
N GLN A 169 1.89 -0.35 15.66
CA GLN A 169 0.83 -1.20 16.24
C GLN A 169 1.17 -2.70 16.31
N SER A 170 1.75 -3.26 15.26
CA SER A 170 2.01 -4.71 15.19
C SER A 170 3.38 -5.07 15.77
N PRO A 171 3.57 -6.14 16.56
CA PRO A 171 4.89 -6.57 17.02
C PRO A 171 5.79 -7.03 15.86
N GLY A 172 7.10 -6.87 16.03
CA GLY A 172 8.06 -7.23 14.99
C GLY A 172 9.41 -6.54 15.15
N LYS A 173 10.37 -6.97 14.33
CA LYS A 173 11.72 -6.39 14.27
C LYS A 173 11.76 -5.23 13.30
N ALA A 174 12.01 -4.02 13.84
CA ALA A 174 12.20 -2.81 13.06
C ALA A 174 13.66 -2.61 12.64
N TYR A 175 13.86 -2.05 11.45
CA TYR A 175 15.13 -1.64 10.90
C TYR A 175 15.01 -0.19 10.43
N HIS A 176 15.95 0.67 10.80
CA HIS A 176 15.93 2.10 10.47
C HIS A 176 17.00 2.42 9.44
N TYR A 177 16.67 3.32 8.51
CA TYR A 177 17.48 3.72 7.36
C TYR A 177 17.55 5.25 7.33
N ARG A 178 18.62 5.81 6.73
CA ARG A 178 18.96 7.24 6.77
C ARG A 178 18.71 7.93 5.45
#